data_AF-A0A292ZFU4-F1
#
_entry.id   AF-A0A292ZFU4-F1
#
_cell.length_a   1.000
_cell.length_b   1.000
_cell.length_c   1.000
_cell.angle_alpha   90.00
_cell.angle_beta   90.00
_cell.angle_gamma   90.00
#
_symmetry.space_group_name_H-M   'P 1'
#
loop_
_entity.id
_entity.type
_entity.pdbx_description
1 polymer ?
#
loop_
_entity_poly.entity_id
_entity_poly.type
_entity_poly.pdbx_seq_one_letter_code
_entity_poly.pdbx_strand_id
1 'polypeptide(L)'
;MGTIADAVEDACHHLHGQSIAAISDGIATAYLNAKTHSIQESRALYAAASELEVPDIAGDMSRRIYAALRALLASSADGVFEELDTVTFILQQALSGTVRAVLEMEGGPTSAALAVLRQQLPLLCRAYLTITSQTSSRSLAT
;
A
#
# COMPACT_ATOMS: atom_id res chain seq x y z
N MET A 1 18.99 -0.21 4.15
CA MET A 1 17.71 0.46 3.84
C MET A 1 16.81 -0.57 3.19
N GLY A 2 15.56 -0.66 3.64
CA GLY A 2 14.67 -1.77 3.30
C GLY A 2 14.02 -1.61 1.93
N THR A 3 13.59 -2.73 1.35
CA THR A 3 12.80 -2.77 0.11
C THR A 3 11.43 -2.12 0.32
N ILE A 4 10.65 -1.92 -0.76
CA ILE A 4 9.25 -1.48 -0.64
C ILE A 4 8.43 -2.46 0.21
N ALA A 5 8.73 -3.77 0.15
CA ALA A 5 8.07 -4.75 1.01
C ALA A 5 8.35 -4.46 2.49
N ASP A 6 9.61 -4.20 2.86
CA ASP A 6 10.02 -3.93 4.24
C ASP A 6 9.28 -2.71 4.80
N ALA A 7 9.19 -1.62 4.01
CA ALA A 7 8.48 -0.41 4.44
C ALA A 7 6.97 -0.64 4.64
N VAL A 8 6.35 -1.50 3.81
CA VAL A 8 4.94 -1.85 3.96
C VAL A 8 4.72 -2.80 5.13
N GLU A 9 5.60 -3.77 5.33
CA GLU A 9 5.58 -4.69 6.49
C GLU A 9 5.70 -3.91 7.80
N ASP A 10 6.64 -2.97 7.89
CA ASP A 10 6.81 -2.08 9.04
C ASP A 10 5.54 -1.26 9.30
N ALA A 11 4.93 -0.69 8.26
CA ALA A 11 3.68 0.04 8.39
C ALA A 11 2.54 -0.87 8.86
N CYS A 12 2.44 -2.10 8.35
CA CYS A 12 1.45 -3.08 8.79
C CYS A 12 1.64 -3.44 10.27
N HIS A 13 2.89 -3.56 10.74
CA HIS A 13 3.18 -3.79 12.15
C HIS A 13 2.71 -2.62 13.04
N HIS A 14 2.98 -1.37 12.63
CA HIS A 14 2.58 -0.18 13.40
C HIS A 14 1.06 0.05 13.40
N LEU A 15 0.37 -0.36 12.33
CA LEU A 15 -1.07 -0.17 12.16
C LEU A 15 -1.90 -1.36 12.67
N HIS A 16 -1.25 -2.41 13.18
CA HIS A 16 -1.93 -3.58 13.71
C HIS A 16 -2.94 -3.19 14.80
N GLY A 17 -4.15 -3.73 14.72
CA GLY A 17 -5.20 -3.41 15.71
C GLY A 17 -5.82 -2.02 15.58
N GLN A 18 -5.46 -1.23 14.57
CA GLN A 18 -6.01 0.12 14.39
C GLN A 18 -7.37 0.11 13.67
N SER A 19 -8.02 1.26 13.62
CA SER A 19 -9.25 1.45 12.85
C SER A 19 -9.02 1.35 11.35
N ILE A 20 -10.04 1.00 10.58
CA ILE A 20 -10.00 0.97 9.11
C ILE A 20 -9.51 2.31 8.55
N ALA A 21 -9.92 3.43 9.14
CA ALA A 21 -9.48 4.76 8.72
C ALA A 21 -7.98 4.98 8.93
N ALA A 22 -7.44 4.57 10.09
CA ALA A 22 -6.01 4.68 10.36
C ALA A 22 -5.20 3.73 9.46
N ILE A 23 -5.69 2.50 9.28
CA ILE A 23 -5.11 1.51 8.36
C ILE A 23 -5.03 2.07 6.95
N SER A 24 -6.15 2.56 6.38
CA SER A 24 -6.20 3.06 5.01
C SER A 24 -5.25 4.22 4.77
N ASP A 25 -5.21 5.17 5.70
CA ASP A 25 -4.41 6.39 5.56
C ASP A 25 -2.92 6.07 5.72
N GLY A 26 -2.59 5.20 6.67
CA GLY A 26 -1.23 4.76 6.96
C GLY A 26 -0.62 3.93 5.84
N ILE A 27 -1.31 2.91 5.34
CA ILE A 27 -0.77 2.06 4.27
C ILE A 27 -0.61 2.81 2.94
N ALA A 28 -1.56 3.68 2.59
CA ALA A 28 -1.49 4.47 1.37
C ALA A 28 -0.27 5.39 1.40
N THR A 29 -0.04 6.02 2.55
CA THR A 29 1.12 6.89 2.79
C THR A 29 2.42 6.10 2.74
N ALA A 30 2.50 4.98 3.45
CA ALA A 30 3.72 4.15 3.50
C ALA A 30 4.09 3.61 2.13
N TYR A 31 3.12 3.03 1.40
CA TYR A 31 3.35 2.47 0.07
C TYR A 31 3.83 3.55 -0.91
N LEU A 32 3.15 4.69 -0.95
CA LEU A 32 3.52 5.80 -1.83
C LEU A 32 4.92 6.33 -1.52
N ASN A 33 5.24 6.55 -0.24
CA ASN A 33 6.55 7.03 0.17
C ASN A 33 7.65 6.04 -0.21
N ALA A 34 7.44 4.74 0.02
CA ALA A 34 8.39 3.70 -0.36
C ALA A 34 8.61 3.68 -1.88
N LYS A 35 7.54 3.79 -2.67
CA LYS A 35 7.64 3.78 -4.13
C LYS A 35 8.31 5.03 -4.69
N THR A 36 8.03 6.21 -4.13
CA THR A 36 8.69 7.44 -4.57
C THR A 36 10.18 7.43 -4.24
N HIS A 37 10.56 7.04 -3.01
CA HIS A 37 11.96 6.93 -2.59
C HIS A 37 12.72 5.93 -3.46
N SER A 38 12.14 4.75 -3.67
CA SER A 38 12.72 3.73 -4.55
C SER A 38 12.95 4.22 -5.97
N ILE A 39 12.06 5.05 -6.53
CA ILE A 39 12.26 5.62 -7.87
C ILE A 39 13.33 6.71 -7.89
N GLN A 40 13.42 7.53 -6.84
CA GLN A 40 14.47 8.53 -6.73
C GLN A 40 15.85 7.87 -6.63
N GLU A 41 15.95 6.81 -5.83
CA GLU A 41 17.14 5.96 -5.74
C GLU A 41 17.39 5.20 -7.04
N SER A 42 16.38 4.59 -7.65
CA SER A 42 16.50 3.85 -8.90
C SER A 42 16.93 4.75 -10.05
N ARG A 43 16.43 5.99 -10.16
CA ARG A 43 16.91 6.93 -11.17
C ARG A 43 18.36 7.33 -10.94
N ALA A 44 18.77 7.54 -9.69
CA ALA A 44 20.16 7.81 -9.35
C ALA A 44 21.07 6.60 -9.67
N LEU A 45 20.58 5.38 -9.42
CA LEU A 45 21.28 4.13 -9.70
C LEU A 45 21.31 3.79 -11.18
N TYR A 46 20.22 3.92 -11.94
CA TYR A 46 20.18 3.69 -13.39
C TYR A 46 20.98 4.73 -14.17
N ALA A 47 21.06 5.98 -13.68
CA ALA A 47 22.02 6.96 -14.21
C ALA A 47 23.48 6.51 -14.00
N ALA A 48 23.75 5.61 -13.05
CA ALA A 48 25.06 5.07 -12.73
C ALA A 48 25.29 3.62 -13.22
N ALA A 49 24.24 2.88 -13.59
CA ALA A 49 24.29 1.47 -13.95
C ALA A 49 23.43 1.21 -15.19
N SER A 50 24.03 1.34 -16.37
CA SER A 50 23.53 0.65 -17.55
C SER A 50 24.00 -0.82 -17.48
N GLU A 51 23.07 -1.74 -17.72
CA GLU A 51 23.27 -3.19 -17.82
C GLU A 51 23.34 -3.93 -16.48
N LEU A 52 22.20 -4.43 -16.01
CA LEU A 52 22.08 -5.68 -15.27
C LEU A 52 20.61 -6.13 -15.28
N GLU A 53 20.35 -7.27 -15.92
CA GLU A 53 19.04 -7.94 -15.88
C GLU A 53 18.74 -8.39 -14.44
N VAL A 54 17.56 -8.01 -13.93
CA VAL A 54 17.10 -8.37 -12.58
C VAL A 54 15.97 -9.41 -12.69
N PRO A 55 16.18 -10.69 -12.31
CA PRO A 55 15.14 -11.72 -12.33
C PRO A 55 14.15 -11.60 -11.15
N ASP A 56 12.86 -11.87 -11.40
CA ASP A 56 11.65 -12.03 -10.53
C ASP A 56 11.56 -11.44 -9.09
N ILE A 57 12.35 -10.42 -8.73
CA ILE A 57 12.24 -9.71 -7.43
C ILE A 57 10.84 -9.08 -7.26
N ALA A 58 10.20 -8.70 -8.36
CA ALA A 58 8.87 -8.09 -8.35
C ALA A 58 7.79 -9.07 -7.83
N GLY A 59 7.88 -10.36 -8.18
CA GLY A 59 6.94 -11.38 -7.73
C GLY A 59 7.02 -11.64 -6.23
N ASP A 60 8.24 -11.80 -5.70
CA ASP A 60 8.47 -12.00 -4.27
C ASP A 60 8.03 -10.80 -3.42
N MET A 61 8.38 -9.60 -3.85
CA MET A 61 7.95 -8.36 -3.19
C MET A 61 6.41 -8.26 -3.13
N SER A 62 5.73 -8.61 -4.23
CA SER A 62 4.27 -8.59 -4.28
C SER A 62 3.65 -9.59 -3.30
N ARG A 63 4.18 -10.81 -3.20
CA ARG A 63 3.70 -11.83 -2.26
C ARG A 63 3.86 -11.40 -0.79
N ARG A 64 5.01 -10.79 -0.46
CA ARG A 64 5.29 -10.29 0.89
C ARG A 64 4.32 -9.18 1.30
N ILE A 65 4.14 -8.19 0.42
CA ILE A 65 3.18 -7.09 0.63
C ILE A 65 1.77 -7.63 0.81
N TYR A 66 1.34 -8.60 -0.01
CA TYR A 66 0.04 -9.23 0.12
C TYR A 66 -0.15 -9.87 1.51
N ALA A 67 0.82 -10.67 1.96
CA ALA A 67 0.75 -11.35 3.25
C ALA A 67 0.66 -10.35 4.42
N ALA A 68 1.44 -9.27 4.37
CA ALA A 68 1.42 -8.22 5.39
C ALA A 68 0.08 -7.48 5.44
N LEU A 69 -0.45 -7.07 4.26
CA LEU A 69 -1.75 -6.41 4.16
C LEU A 69 -2.89 -7.30 4.66
N ARG A 70 -2.87 -8.59 4.31
CA ARG A 70 -3.86 -9.55 4.76
C ARG A 70 -3.90 -9.66 6.28
N ALA A 71 -2.73 -9.79 6.90
CA ALA A 71 -2.61 -9.87 8.36
C ALA A 71 -3.06 -8.57 9.04
N LEU A 72 -2.74 -7.42 8.45
CA LEU A 72 -3.20 -6.11 8.93
C LEU A 72 -4.73 -6.00 8.89
N LEU A 73 -5.34 -6.30 7.74
CA LEU A 73 -6.80 -6.23 7.57
C LEU A 73 -7.54 -7.20 8.50
N ALA A 74 -6.98 -8.38 8.76
CA ALA A 74 -7.53 -9.32 9.75
C ALA A 74 -7.50 -8.77 11.19
N SER A 75 -6.66 -7.78 11.46
CA SER A 75 -6.47 -7.19 12.79
C SER A 75 -7.29 -5.92 13.06
N SER A 76 -8.07 -5.43 12.09
CA SER A 76 -8.79 -4.16 12.25
C SER A 76 -9.74 -4.15 13.45
N ALA A 77 -9.76 -3.04 14.19
CA ALA A 77 -10.53 -2.93 15.44
C ALA A 77 -12.04 -2.70 15.24
N ASP A 78 -12.43 -2.05 14.14
CA ASP A 78 -13.77 -1.52 13.91
C ASP A 78 -14.51 -2.17 12.72
N GLY A 79 -13.90 -3.18 12.09
CA GLY A 79 -14.56 -3.93 11.02
C GLY A 79 -13.97 -5.31 10.81
N VAL A 80 -14.76 -6.17 10.17
CA VAL A 80 -14.34 -7.49 9.67
C VAL A 80 -14.66 -7.62 8.20
N PHE A 81 -13.88 -8.44 7.49
CA PHE A 81 -14.03 -8.66 6.05
C PHE A 81 -14.44 -10.11 5.80
N GLU A 82 -15.60 -10.31 5.17
CA GLU A 82 -16.10 -11.64 4.81
C GLU A 82 -15.19 -12.30 3.76
N GLU A 83 -14.83 -11.55 2.72
CA GLU A 83 -13.96 -11.98 1.62
C GLU A 83 -12.56 -11.39 1.75
N LEU A 84 -11.90 -11.65 2.89
CA LEU A 84 -10.61 -11.01 3.25
C LEU A 84 -9.54 -11.13 2.15
N ASP A 85 -9.43 -12.28 1.49
CA ASP A 85 -8.43 -12.51 0.44
C ASP A 85 -8.70 -11.66 -0.81
N THR A 86 -9.97 -11.54 -1.20
CA THR A 86 -10.43 -10.68 -2.30
C THR A 86 -10.19 -9.21 -1.97
N VAL A 87 -10.55 -8.77 -0.76
CA VAL A 87 -10.34 -7.39 -0.30
C VAL A 87 -8.85 -7.05 -0.30
N THR A 88 -8.01 -7.95 0.23
CA THR A 88 -6.56 -7.77 0.26
C THR A 88 -5.99 -7.63 -1.17
N PHE A 89 -6.42 -8.51 -2.08
CA PHE A 89 -5.96 -8.50 -3.46
C PHE A 89 -6.31 -7.18 -4.15
N ILE A 90 -7.58 -6.76 -4.09
CA ILE A 90 -8.05 -5.52 -4.72
C ILE A 90 -7.36 -4.29 -4.11
N LEU A 91 -7.18 -4.25 -2.78
CA LEU A 91 -6.44 -3.18 -2.12
C LEU A 91 -5.00 -3.08 -2.62
N GLN A 92 -4.30 -4.22 -2.73
CA GLN A 92 -2.94 -4.25 -3.26
C GLN A 92 -2.87 -3.78 -4.71
N GLN A 93 -3.82 -4.20 -5.56
CA GLN A 93 -3.88 -3.76 -6.95
C GLN A 93 -4.20 -2.27 -7.07
N ALA A 94 -5.09 -1.74 -6.22
CA ALA A 94 -5.39 -0.32 -6.15
C ALA A 94 -4.14 0.50 -5.75
N LEU A 95 -3.46 0.10 -4.67
CA LEU A 95 -2.22 0.74 -4.23
C LEU A 95 -1.15 0.74 -5.33
N SER A 96 -0.82 -0.45 -5.84
CA SER A 96 0.26 -0.60 -6.82
C SER A 96 -0.09 0.01 -8.18
N GLY A 97 -1.30 -0.18 -8.67
CA GLY A 97 -1.77 0.29 -9.96
C GLY A 97 -1.89 1.81 -10.02
N THR A 98 -2.53 2.43 -9.02
CA THR A 98 -2.72 3.90 -8.99
C THR A 98 -1.39 4.63 -8.85
N VAL A 99 -0.50 4.13 -7.98
CA VAL A 99 0.83 4.72 -7.80
C VAL A 99 1.68 4.55 -9.06
N ARG A 100 1.69 3.36 -9.68
CA ARG A 100 2.38 3.10 -10.96
C ARG A 100 1.90 4.05 -12.06
N ALA A 101 0.58 4.20 -12.24
CA ALA A 101 0.01 5.03 -13.30
C ALA A 101 0.50 6.49 -13.25
N VAL A 102 0.68 7.06 -12.06
CA VAL A 102 1.21 8.43 -11.89
C VAL A 102 2.72 8.50 -12.13
N LEU A 103 3.45 7.47 -11.71
CA LEU A 103 4.90 7.44 -11.83
C LEU A 103 5.37 7.18 -13.28
N GLU A 104 4.55 6.49 -14.06
CA GLU A 104 4.81 6.14 -15.46
C GLU A 104 4.15 7.11 -16.46
N MET A 105 3.62 8.25 -15.98
CA MET A 105 3.10 9.30 -16.87
C MET A 105 4.17 9.75 -17.87
N GLU A 106 3.76 10.03 -19.12
CA GLU A 106 4.64 10.64 -20.12
C GLU A 106 5.24 11.95 -19.58
N GLY A 107 6.57 12.08 -19.67
CA GLY A 107 7.31 13.21 -19.07
C GLY A 107 7.65 13.03 -17.58
N GLY A 108 7.26 11.91 -16.96
CA GLY A 108 7.54 11.58 -15.57
C GLY A 108 6.57 12.22 -14.56
N PRO A 109 6.67 11.84 -13.27
CA PRO A 109 5.73 12.31 -12.26
C PRO A 109 5.96 13.80 -11.94
N THR A 110 4.92 14.61 -12.12
CA THR A 110 4.95 16.02 -11.71
C THR A 110 4.69 16.17 -10.21
N SER A 111 5.20 17.24 -9.59
CA SER A 111 4.92 17.53 -8.17
C SER A 111 3.43 17.65 -7.88
N ALA A 112 2.65 18.20 -8.83
CA ALA A 112 1.20 18.33 -8.72
C ALA A 112 0.52 16.95 -8.75
N ALA A 113 0.90 16.07 -9.67
CA ALA A 113 0.34 14.72 -9.75
C ALA A 113 0.64 13.89 -8.50
N LEU A 114 1.86 13.99 -7.96
CA LEU A 114 2.22 13.35 -6.69
C LEU A 114 1.44 13.92 -5.49
N ALA A 115 1.16 15.23 -5.47
CA ALA A 115 0.35 15.84 -4.43
C ALA A 115 -1.11 15.35 -4.47
N VAL A 116 -1.70 15.28 -5.67
CA VAL A 116 -3.04 14.70 -5.87
C VAL A 116 -3.06 13.24 -5.42
N LEU A 117 -2.06 12.45 -5.82
CA LEU A 117 -1.96 11.05 -5.43
C LEU A 117 -1.89 10.87 -3.91
N ARG A 118 -1.09 11.69 -3.21
CA ARG A 118 -1.01 11.70 -1.73
C ARG A 118 -2.35 11.98 -1.07
N GLN A 119 -3.18 12.82 -1.68
CA GLN A 119 -4.51 13.16 -1.15
C GLN A 119 -5.57 12.11 -1.48
N GLN A 120 -5.56 11.56 -2.71
CA GLN A 120 -6.64 10.73 -3.21
C GLN A 120 -6.46 9.24 -2.89
N LEU A 121 -5.22 8.75 -2.80
CA LEU A 121 -4.97 7.33 -2.53
C LEU A 121 -5.49 6.85 -1.17
N PRO A 122 -5.32 7.61 -0.06
CA PRO A 122 -5.97 7.29 1.21
C PRO A 122 -7.49 7.21 1.10
N LEU A 123 -8.11 8.17 0.39
CA LEU A 123 -9.56 8.22 0.22
C LEU A 123 -10.09 7.01 -0.54
N LEU A 124 -9.42 6.61 -1.62
CA LEU A 124 -9.73 5.41 -2.39
C LEU A 124 -9.69 4.16 -1.48
N CYS A 125 -8.59 3.98 -0.75
CA CYS A 125 -8.41 2.83 0.14
C CYS A 125 -9.47 2.83 1.25
N ARG A 126 -9.72 3.98 1.86
CA ARG A 126 -10.69 4.11 2.95
C ARG A 126 -12.10 3.80 2.49
N ALA A 127 -12.53 4.39 1.38
CA ALA A 127 -13.87 4.15 0.84
C ALA A 127 -14.08 2.66 0.54
N TYR A 128 -13.10 2.03 -0.12
CA TYR A 128 -13.16 0.61 -0.43
C TYR A 128 -13.25 -0.27 0.84
N LEU A 129 -12.37 -0.04 1.81
CA LEU A 129 -12.33 -0.84 3.04
C LEU A 129 -13.58 -0.61 3.90
N THR A 130 -14.06 0.62 4.04
CA THR A 130 -15.28 0.92 4.79
C THR A 130 -16.51 0.23 4.17
N ILE A 131 -16.66 0.26 2.84
CA ILE A 131 -17.80 -0.34 2.15
C ILE A 131 -17.76 -1.88 2.22
N THR A 132 -16.58 -2.47 2.17
CA THR A 132 -16.41 -3.95 2.18
C THR A 132 -16.31 -4.53 3.59
N SER A 133 -16.08 -3.70 4.60
CA SER A 133 -16.11 -4.11 6.00
C SER A 133 -17.53 -4.21 6.54
N GLN A 134 -17.75 -5.17 7.42
CA GLN A 134 -18.93 -5.24 8.28
C GLN A 134 -18.57 -4.71 9.66
N THR A 135 -19.46 -3.93 10.28
CA THR A 135 -19.24 -3.43 11.64
C THR A 135 -19.05 -4.59 12.60
N SER A 136 -17.92 -4.61 13.28
CA SER A 136 -17.68 -5.61 14.33
C SER A 136 -18.55 -5.30 15.54
N SER A 137 -19.63 -6.07 15.75
CA SER A 137 -20.44 -6.01 16.97
C SER A 137 -19.66 -6.54 18.17
N ARG A 138 -18.66 -5.79 18.64
CA ARG A 138 -17.82 -6.13 19.81
C ARG A 138 -18.00 -5.20 20.99
N SER A 139 -19.11 -4.47 21.05
CA SER A 139 -19.48 -3.64 22.20
C SER A 139 -20.92 -3.94 22.62
N LEU A 140 -21.07 -4.86 23.59
CA LEU A 140 -22.16 -4.95 24.58
C LEU A 140 -21.91 -6.19 25.48
N ALA A 141 -20.81 -6.20 26.24
CA ALA A 141 -20.64 -7.08 27.40
C ALA A 141 -19.39 -6.68 28.22
N THR A 142 -19.45 -5.54 28.90
CA THR A 142 -18.77 -5.29 30.19
C THR A 142 -19.49 -4.15 30.88
#